data_AF-A0A191WF30-F1
#
_entry.id   AF-A0A191WF30-F1
#
_cell.length_a   1.000
_cell.length_b   1.000
_cell.length_c   1.000
_cell.angle_alpha   90.00
_cell.angle_beta   90.00
_cell.angle_gamma   90.00
#
_symmetry.space_group_name_H-M   'P 1'
#
loop_
_entity.id
_entity.type
_entity.pdbx_description
1 polymer ?
#
loop_
_entity_poly.entity_id
_entity_poly.type
_entity_poly.pdbx_seq_one_letter_code
_entity_poly.pdbx_strand_id
1 'polypeptide(L)'
;MGKHEYLVPADTKRAAARGFIRTASQSLASAIPTSAIAISLTGEFWTGVALGVGGALVTAGLAGGASALSILSKGIPEDYQPSLPA
;
A
#
# COMPACT_ATOMS: atom_id res chain seq x y z
N MET A 1 0.70 -4.71 37.20
CA MET A 1 0.56 -3.51 36.35
C MET A 1 0.25 -4.01 34.94
N GLY A 2 -0.98 -3.76 34.49
CA GLY A 2 -1.68 -4.56 33.47
C GLY A 2 -1.07 -4.48 32.08
N LYS A 3 -0.75 -5.64 31.50
CA LYS A 3 -0.47 -5.78 30.08
C LYS A 3 -1.82 -5.80 29.38
N HIS A 4 -2.20 -4.69 28.75
CA HIS A 4 -3.24 -4.75 27.73
C HIS A 4 -2.66 -5.61 26.60
N GLU A 5 -3.04 -6.89 26.57
CA GLU A 5 -2.81 -7.79 25.44
C GLU A 5 -3.48 -7.17 24.21
N TYR A 6 -2.73 -6.32 23.52
CA TYR A 6 -3.10 -5.88 22.20
C TYR A 6 -3.03 -7.11 21.30
N LEU A 7 -4.17 -7.52 20.74
CA LEU A 7 -4.29 -8.57 19.72
C LEU A 7 -3.29 -8.40 18.56
N VAL A 8 -2.76 -7.19 18.36
CA VAL A 8 -1.69 -6.87 17.41
C VAL A 8 -0.68 -5.92 18.09
N PRO A 9 0.60 -6.31 18.21
CA PRO A 9 1.67 -5.44 18.73
C PRO A 9 1.81 -4.12 17.95
N ALA A 10 2.15 -3.03 18.63
CA ALA A 10 2.26 -1.70 18.02
C ALA A 10 3.34 -1.63 16.92
N ASP A 11 4.41 -2.41 17.06
CA ASP A 11 5.46 -2.52 16.05
C ASP A 11 4.96 -3.21 14.77
N THR A 12 4.07 -4.20 14.91
CA THR A 12 3.43 -4.87 13.76
C THR A 12 2.55 -3.90 12.99
N LYS A 13 1.84 -3.00 13.68
CA LYS A 13 1.05 -1.94 13.02
C LYS A 13 1.93 -0.96 12.26
N ARG A 14 3.07 -0.56 12.82
CA ARG A 14 4.03 0.34 12.14
C ARG A 14 4.67 -0.32 10.92
N ALA A 15 5.05 -1.58 11.02
CA ALA A 15 5.56 -2.36 9.89
C ALA A 15 4.51 -2.51 8.77
N ALA A 16 3.28 -2.86 9.14
CA ALA A 16 2.16 -2.98 8.20
C ALA A 16 1.87 -1.67 7.46
N ALA A 17 1.88 -0.53 8.16
CA ALA A 17 1.71 0.78 7.55
C ALA A 17 2.84 1.13 6.55
N ARG A 18 4.09 0.78 6.88
CA ARG A 18 5.22 0.99 5.96
C ARG A 18 5.14 0.10 4.72
N GLY A 19 4.75 -1.17 4.89
CA GLY A 19 4.51 -2.10 3.80
C GLY A 19 3.36 -1.66 2.89
N PHE A 20 2.27 -1.15 3.48
CA PHE A 20 1.16 -0.53 2.76
C PHE A 20 1.65 0.62 1.89
N ILE A 21 2.31 1.61 2.47
CA ILE A 21 2.71 2.83 1.76
C ILE A 21 3.65 2.50 0.61
N ARG A 22 4.64 1.62 0.84
CA ARG A 22 5.56 1.17 -0.21
C ARG A 22 4.82 0.51 -1.36
N THR A 23 3.97 -0.47 -1.07
CA THR A 23 3.26 -1.25 -2.08
C THR A 23 2.23 -0.39 -2.84
N ALA A 24 1.50 0.45 -2.11
CA ALA A 24 0.56 1.41 -2.69
C ALA A 24 1.28 2.39 -3.61
N SER A 25 2.45 2.91 -3.21
CA SER A 25 3.24 3.84 -4.03
C SER A 25 3.79 3.18 -5.29
N GLN A 26 4.29 1.95 -5.19
CA GLN A 26 4.75 1.18 -6.36
C GLN A 26 3.61 0.87 -7.33
N SER A 27 2.44 0.52 -6.80
CA SER A 27 1.24 0.25 -7.60
C SER A 27 0.70 1.52 -8.27
N LEU A 28 0.73 2.66 -7.56
CA LEU A 28 0.31 3.95 -8.10
C LEU A 28 1.25 4.42 -9.22
N ALA A 29 2.56 4.23 -9.05
CA ALA A 29 3.55 4.59 -10.07
C ALA A 29 3.36 3.81 -11.38
N SER A 30 2.87 2.57 -11.33
CA SER A 30 2.61 1.76 -12.52
C SER A 30 1.33 2.16 -13.27
N ALA A 31 0.49 3.01 -12.70
CA ALA A 31 -0.78 3.45 -13.31
C ALA A 31 -0.66 4.72 -14.17
N ILE A 32 0.43 5.47 -14.01
CA ILE A 32 0.74 6.69 -14.79
C ILE A 32 0.87 6.36 -16.30
N PRO A 33 1.57 5.28 -16.74
CA PRO A 33 1.65 4.92 -18.15
C PRO A 33 0.28 4.51 -18.73
N THR A 34 -0.52 3.78 -17.97
CA THR A 34 -1.81 3.23 -18.41
C THR A 34 -2.84 4.32 -18.67
N SER A 35 -2.87 5.32 -17.79
CA SER A 35 -3.73 6.50 -17.94
C SER A 35 -3.33 7.36 -19.15
N ALA A 36 -2.03 7.54 -19.40
CA ALA A 36 -1.53 8.25 -20.59
C ALA A 36 -1.92 7.55 -21.90
N ILE A 37 -1.86 6.22 -21.94
CA ILE A 37 -2.28 5.42 -23.11
C ILE A 37 -3.79 5.55 -23.34
N ALA A 38 -4.59 5.44 -22.28
CA ALA A 38 -6.05 5.54 -22.37
C ALA A 38 -6.49 6.91 -22.92
N ILE A 39 -5.90 8.00 -22.43
CA ILE A 39 -6.18 9.37 -22.91
C ILE A 39 -5.82 9.52 -24.40
N SER A 40 -4.68 8.96 -24.80
CA SER A 40 -4.19 9.06 -26.19
C SER A 40 -5.08 8.31 -27.19
N LEU A 41 -5.74 7.23 -26.76
CA LEU A 41 -6.59 6.40 -27.61
C LEU A 41 -8.04 6.89 -27.67
N THR A 42 -8.56 7.50 -26.61
CA THR A 42 -9.97 7.89 -26.53
C THR A 42 -10.22 9.36 -26.84
N GLY A 43 -9.19 10.21 -26.79
CA GLY A 43 -9.32 11.67 -26.92
C GLY A 43 -10.01 12.34 -25.73
N GLU A 44 -10.55 11.56 -24.80
CA GLU A 44 -11.35 12.00 -23.67
C GLU A 44 -10.47 12.15 -22.42
N PHE A 45 -9.78 13.30 -22.32
CA PHE A 45 -8.81 13.57 -21.24
C PHE A 45 -9.40 13.33 -19.84
N TRP A 46 -10.58 13.87 -19.55
CA TRP A 46 -11.21 13.77 -18.24
C TRP A 46 -11.58 12.34 -17.86
N THR A 47 -12.11 11.56 -18.80
CA THR A 47 -12.51 10.17 -18.56
C THR A 47 -11.28 9.29 -18.40
N GLY A 48 -10.24 9.50 -19.22
CA GLY A 48 -8.97 8.76 -19.12
C GLY A 48 -8.20 9.06 -17.83
N VAL A 49 -8.22 10.33 -17.37
CA VAL A 49 -7.67 10.70 -16.06
C VAL A 49 -8.50 10.11 -14.93
N ALA A 50 -9.84 10.15 -15.00
CA ALA A 50 -10.71 9.62 -13.97
C ALA A 50 -10.58 8.08 -13.81
N LEU A 51 -10.57 7.33 -14.92
CA LEU A 51 -10.35 5.89 -14.90
C LEU A 51 -8.92 5.53 -14.52
N GLY A 52 -7.95 6.31 -15.00
CA GLY A 52 -6.54 6.15 -14.70
C GLY A 52 -6.23 6.33 -13.22
N VAL A 53 -6.53 7.52 -12.68
CA VAL A 53 -6.30 7.87 -11.27
C VAL A 53 -7.23 7.09 -10.34
N GLY A 54 -8.50 6.95 -10.71
CA GLY A 54 -9.48 6.19 -9.92
C GLY A 54 -9.11 4.71 -9.82
N GLY A 55 -8.77 4.08 -10.95
CA GLY A 55 -8.29 2.70 -10.97
C GLY A 55 -6.98 2.53 -10.20
N ALA A 56 -6.03 3.46 -10.39
CA ALA A 56 -4.76 3.46 -9.67
C ALA A 56 -4.94 3.49 -8.15
N LEU A 57 -5.83 4.34 -7.64
CA LEU A 57 -6.09 4.49 -6.22
C LEU A 57 -6.76 3.24 -5.63
N VAL A 58 -7.73 2.66 -6.34
CA VAL A 58 -8.40 1.41 -5.93
C VAL A 58 -7.39 0.25 -5.89
N THR A 59 -6.58 0.08 -6.94
CA THR A 59 -5.57 -0.96 -7.02
C THR A 59 -4.45 -0.76 -6.00
N ALA A 60 -4.00 0.49 -5.78
CA ALA A 60 -3.00 0.81 -4.76
C ALA A 60 -3.52 0.55 -3.35
N GLY A 61 -4.78 0.91 -3.07
CA GLY A 61 -5.43 0.62 -1.78
C GLY A 61 -5.57 -0.88 -1.52
N LEU A 62 -6.00 -1.66 -2.51
CA LEU A 62 -6.10 -3.11 -2.41
C LEU A 62 -4.73 -3.78 -2.22
N ALA A 63 -3.73 -3.39 -3.02
CA ALA A 63 -2.38 -3.95 -2.94
C ALA A 63 -1.68 -3.59 -1.62
N GLY A 64 -1.79 -2.33 -1.20
CA GLY A 64 -1.30 -1.89 0.11
C GLY A 64 -1.99 -2.62 1.25
N GLY A 65 -3.32 -2.73 1.19
CA GLY A 65 -4.13 -3.42 2.20
C GLY A 65 -3.75 -4.90 2.33
N ALA A 66 -3.59 -5.59 1.19
CA ALA A 66 -3.13 -6.97 1.15
C ALA A 66 -1.72 -7.13 1.76
N SER A 67 -0.81 -6.18 1.50
CA SER A 67 0.54 -6.18 2.11
C SER A 67 0.47 -5.98 3.63
N ALA A 68 -0.32 -5.02 4.10
CA ALA A 68 -0.52 -4.77 5.53
C ALA A 68 -1.14 -5.98 6.26
N LEU A 69 -2.15 -6.59 5.65
CA LEU A 69 -2.80 -7.81 6.16
C LEU A 69 -1.84 -9.01 6.13
N SER A 70 -0.99 -9.11 5.12
CA SER A 70 0.04 -10.15 5.06
C SER A 70 1.09 -9.99 6.16
N ILE A 71 1.52 -8.75 6.46
CA ILE A 71 2.44 -8.47 7.59
C ILE A 71 1.76 -8.77 8.93
N LEU A 72 0.48 -8.42 9.04
CA LEU A 72 -0.30 -8.72 10.24
C LEU A 72 -0.46 -10.22 10.47
N SER A 73 -0.69 -10.99 9.41
CA SER A 73 -0.92 -12.43 9.47
C SER A 73 0.35 -13.26 9.59
N LYS A 74 1.48 -12.83 9.00
CA LYS A 74 2.73 -13.61 8.94
C LYS A 74 3.79 -13.14 9.95
N GLY A 75 3.57 -12.00 10.60
CA GLY A 75 4.56 -11.37 11.48
C GLY A 75 5.41 -10.33 10.77
N ILE A 76 6.19 -9.57 11.56
CA ILE A 76 6.99 -8.44 11.08
C ILE A 76 8.16 -8.95 10.23
N PRO A 77 8.30 -8.54 8.97
CA PRO A 77 9.49 -8.83 8.16
C PRO A 77 10.75 -8.26 8.81
N GLU A 78 11.89 -8.93 8.67
CA GLU A 78 13.17 -8.56 9.28
C GLU A 78 13.58 -7.10 8.98
N ASP A 79 13.29 -6.60 7.77
CA ASP A 79 13.50 -5.20 7.35
C ASP A 79 12.73 -4.13 8.15
N TYR A 80 11.71 -4.53 8.91
CA TYR A 80 10.87 -3.63 9.72
C TYR A 80 11.02 -3.87 11.23
N GLN A 81 11.92 -4.77 11.64
CA GLN A 81 12.19 -4.97 13.06
C GLN A 81 12.85 -3.72 13.64
N PRO A 82 12.41 -3.22 14.81
CA PRO A 82 13.15 -2.18 15.50
C PRO A 82 14.51 -2.74 15.88
N SER A 83 15.59 -2.15 15.34
CA SER A 83 16.96 -2.51 15.73
C SER A 83 17.08 -2.44 17.25
N LEU A 84 17.36 -3.57 17.88
CA LEU A 84 17.68 -3.66 19.30
C LEU A 84 18.91 -2.76 19.55
N PRO A 85 18.90 -1.81 20.51
CA PRO A 85 20.14 -1.20 20.96
C PRO A 85 21.01 -2.31 21.56
N ALA A 86 22.28 -2.36 21.13
CA ALA A 86 23.31 -3.26 21.63
C ALA A 86 23.55 -3.08 23.14
#